data_AF-A0A4V4IG96-F1
#
_entry.id   AF-A0A4V4IG96-F1
#
_cell.length_a   1.000
_cell.length_b   1.000
_cell.length_c   1.000
_cell.angle_alpha   90.00
_cell.angle_beta   90.00
_cell.angle_gamma   90.00
#
_symmetry.space_group_name_H-M   'P 1'
#
loop_
_entity.id
_entity.type
_entity.pdbx_description
1 polymer ?
#
loop_
_entity_poly.entity_id
_entity_poly.type
_entity_poly.pdbx_seq_one_letter_code
_entity_poly.pdbx_strand_id
1 'polypeptide(L)'
;MRSITIVAGIVLAFSPLLVSAQGRMGFALGTHLPNASCKLESDYEADMIAIKKNSGSNLVRMYSSADCECVPKVLAAAKAQGFQVLLGVWPDDKVSMTLDKYAVQTGIDGYLDQVFGVSVGSETMYRKTFTGPQLLEAINDVRAVLPKGVKVGTADSWNKFADGTADAVIKGGVDFLLANGFAYWQAQPITNATRTFFDDIQQALAHIQTVSGSLNAIEFWVGETGWPTDGGTNYGAAIASTKNAQTYYDDAICGILAYGVNTFVFEAFDEPQKPAAIGDSGAEGDERHWGVMTSDRTPKFPLTC
;
A
#
# COMPACT_ATOMS: atom_id res chain seq x y z
N MET A 1 -0.39 69.01 -25.69
CA MET A 1 0.41 67.76 -25.69
C MET A 1 -0.39 66.72 -24.91
N ARG A 2 -0.92 65.69 -25.58
CA ARG A 2 -1.73 64.63 -24.95
C ARG A 2 -0.77 63.50 -24.53
N SER A 3 -0.65 63.27 -23.23
CA SER A 3 0.13 62.17 -22.67
C SER A 3 -0.61 60.85 -22.88
N ILE A 4 -0.01 59.93 -23.63
CA ILE A 4 -0.51 58.57 -23.83
C ILE A 4 0.05 57.71 -22.70
N THR A 5 -0.81 57.28 -21.79
CA THR A 5 -0.48 56.30 -20.76
C THR A 5 -0.42 54.91 -21.41
N ILE A 6 0.77 54.35 -21.53
CA ILE A 6 0.98 52.97 -21.96
C ILE A 6 0.70 52.07 -20.76
N VAL A 7 -0.42 51.34 -20.80
CA VAL A 7 -0.69 50.24 -19.87
C VAL A 7 0.11 49.04 -20.37
N ALA A 8 1.18 48.69 -19.66
CA ALA A 8 1.92 47.46 -19.89
C ALA A 8 1.05 46.28 -19.45
N GLY A 9 0.46 45.57 -20.42
CA GLY A 9 -0.22 44.31 -20.18
C GLY A 9 0.80 43.26 -19.73
N ILE A 10 0.68 42.79 -18.49
CA ILE A 10 1.39 41.61 -18.01
C ILE A 10 0.77 40.41 -18.75
N VAL A 11 1.47 39.93 -19.78
CA VAL A 11 1.21 38.62 -20.34
C VAL A 11 1.71 37.60 -19.32
N LEU A 12 0.78 37.02 -18.56
CA LEU A 12 1.05 35.81 -17.80
C LEU A 12 1.47 34.72 -18.80
N ALA A 13 2.77 34.46 -18.87
CA ALA A 13 3.28 33.30 -19.57
C ALA A 13 2.64 32.07 -18.94
N PHE A 14 1.84 31.34 -19.71
CA PHE A 14 1.41 30.00 -19.35
C PHE A 14 2.68 29.14 -19.25
N SER A 15 3.17 28.95 -18.02
CA SER A 15 4.11 27.88 -17.73
C SER A 15 3.46 26.57 -18.19
N PRO A 16 4.15 25.73 -18.98
CA PRO A 16 3.62 24.42 -19.33
C PRO A 16 3.36 23.68 -18.03
N LEU A 17 2.11 23.21 -17.89
CA LEU A 17 1.65 22.35 -16.80
C LEU A 17 2.75 21.33 -16.48
N LEU A 18 3.20 21.31 -15.22
CA LEU A 18 3.93 20.18 -14.68
C LEU A 18 3.03 18.95 -14.92
N VAL A 19 3.39 18.11 -15.88
CA VAL A 19 2.86 16.76 -15.94
C VAL A 19 3.34 16.12 -14.65
N SER A 20 2.47 16.04 -13.65
CA SER A 20 2.72 15.22 -12.47
C SER A 20 2.99 13.82 -13.00
N ALA A 21 4.16 13.26 -12.69
CA ALA A 21 4.44 11.88 -13.06
C ALA A 21 3.33 11.01 -12.46
N GLN A 22 2.77 10.10 -13.26
CA GLN A 22 1.78 9.15 -12.78
C GLN A 22 2.36 8.42 -11.57
N GLY A 23 1.54 8.25 -10.54
CA GLY A 23 1.89 7.53 -9.32
C GLY A 23 2.31 6.11 -9.66
N ARG A 24 3.18 5.56 -8.82
CA ARG A 24 3.71 4.21 -8.99
C ARG A 24 2.75 3.20 -8.37
N MET A 25 2.38 2.19 -9.15
CA MET A 25 1.50 1.10 -8.71
C MET A 25 2.33 -0.07 -8.16
N GLY A 26 1.93 -0.62 -7.01
CA GLY A 26 2.38 -1.91 -6.49
C GLY A 26 1.21 -2.81 -6.11
N PHE A 27 1.48 -4.06 -5.73
CA PHE A 27 0.46 -5.01 -5.32
C PHE A 27 0.79 -5.67 -3.98
N ALA A 28 -0.21 -5.81 -3.11
CA ALA A 28 -0.12 -6.70 -1.95
C ALA A 28 -0.01 -8.15 -2.43
N LEU A 29 0.93 -8.90 -1.85
CA LEU A 29 1.26 -10.26 -2.26
C LEU A 29 1.40 -11.20 -1.07
N GLY A 30 0.49 -12.18 -0.98
CA GLY A 30 0.53 -13.25 0.02
C GLY A 30 1.68 -14.24 -0.16
N THR A 31 1.99 -14.94 0.92
CA THR A 31 3.07 -15.94 1.07
C THR A 31 2.64 -17.38 0.80
N HIS A 32 1.33 -17.61 0.69
CA HIS A 32 0.74 -18.94 0.60
C HIS A 32 0.07 -19.17 -0.76
N LEU A 33 0.08 -20.43 -1.19
CA LEU A 33 -0.73 -20.93 -2.29
C LEU A 33 -2.18 -21.17 -1.81
N PRO A 34 -3.14 -21.34 -2.74
CA PRO A 34 -4.56 -21.58 -2.41
C PRO A 34 -4.83 -22.75 -1.47
N ASN A 35 -3.94 -23.75 -1.47
CA ASN A 35 -4.01 -24.92 -0.61
C ASN A 35 -3.32 -24.70 0.76
N ALA A 36 -3.01 -23.45 1.11
CA ALA A 36 -2.28 -23.04 2.31
C ALA A 36 -0.84 -23.60 2.42
N SER A 37 -0.26 -24.12 1.33
CA SER A 37 1.18 -24.44 1.32
C SER A 37 2.01 -23.18 1.03
N CYS A 38 3.21 -23.12 1.59
CA CYS A 38 4.13 -22.00 1.37
C CYS A 38 4.57 -21.90 -0.09
N LYS A 39 4.62 -20.68 -0.61
CA LYS A 39 5.18 -20.40 -1.93
C LYS A 39 6.68 -20.75 -2.00
N LEU A 40 7.08 -21.25 -3.16
CA LEU A 40 8.46 -21.39 -3.59
C LEU A 40 8.88 -20.16 -4.42
N GLU A 41 10.18 -20.05 -4.71
CA GLU A 41 10.71 -19.00 -5.60
C GLU A 41 9.98 -18.98 -6.95
N SER A 42 9.75 -20.15 -7.54
CA SER A 42 9.02 -20.28 -8.82
C SER A 42 7.58 -19.77 -8.77
N ASP A 43 6.93 -19.84 -7.60
CA ASP A 43 5.57 -19.31 -7.44
C ASP A 43 5.59 -17.78 -7.42
N TYR A 44 6.56 -17.18 -6.71
CA TYR A 44 6.77 -15.73 -6.73
C TYR A 44 7.15 -15.22 -8.13
N GLU A 45 7.98 -15.95 -8.88
CA GLU A 45 8.30 -15.59 -10.26
C GLU A 45 7.04 -15.58 -11.14
N ALA A 46 6.21 -16.63 -11.04
CA ALA A 46 4.96 -16.73 -11.80
C ALA A 46 3.99 -15.59 -11.43
N ASP A 47 3.90 -15.24 -10.15
CA ASP A 47 3.10 -14.13 -9.65
C ASP A 47 3.59 -12.79 -10.23
N MET A 48 4.90 -12.52 -10.18
CA MET A 48 5.50 -11.29 -10.69
C MET A 48 5.36 -11.17 -12.22
N ILE A 49 5.49 -12.28 -12.96
CA ILE A 49 5.23 -12.33 -14.40
C ILE A 49 3.79 -11.92 -14.69
N ALA A 50 2.82 -12.47 -13.94
CA ALA A 50 1.41 -12.14 -14.12
C ALA A 50 1.11 -10.67 -13.78
N ILE A 51 1.64 -10.15 -12.67
CA ILE A 51 1.50 -8.75 -12.27
C ILE A 51 2.05 -7.83 -13.35
N LYS A 52 3.29 -8.05 -13.79
CA LYS A 52 3.95 -7.21 -14.79
C LYS A 52 3.23 -7.25 -16.13
N LYS A 53 2.81 -8.44 -16.57
CA LYS A 53 2.10 -8.63 -17.84
C LYS A 53 0.78 -7.87 -17.87
N ASN A 54 0.02 -7.88 -16.78
CA ASN A 54 -1.36 -7.36 -16.78
C ASN A 54 -1.46 -5.88 -16.35
N SER A 55 -0.48 -5.37 -15.59
CA SER A 55 -0.53 -4.00 -15.03
C SER A 55 0.68 -3.12 -15.35
N GLY A 56 1.79 -3.70 -15.84
CA GLY A 56 3.07 -2.99 -15.97
C GLY A 56 3.80 -2.74 -14.64
N SER A 57 3.20 -3.05 -13.50
CA SER A 57 3.84 -2.89 -12.19
C SER A 57 5.03 -3.84 -12.01
N ASN A 58 6.01 -3.37 -11.25
CA ASN A 58 7.21 -4.11 -10.85
C ASN A 58 7.51 -3.96 -9.35
N LEU A 59 6.47 -3.81 -8.53
CA LEU A 59 6.59 -3.60 -7.09
C LEU A 59 5.54 -4.43 -6.35
N VAL A 60 5.98 -5.17 -5.35
CA VAL A 60 5.08 -5.95 -4.47
C VAL A 60 5.31 -5.60 -3.00
N ARG A 61 4.27 -5.73 -2.19
CA ARG A 61 4.29 -5.51 -0.74
C ARG A 61 3.96 -6.81 -0.01
N MET A 62 4.73 -7.09 1.03
CA MET A 62 4.53 -8.22 1.94
C MET A 62 4.27 -7.74 3.36
N TYR A 63 3.77 -8.64 4.21
CA TYR A 63 3.29 -8.32 5.57
C TYR A 63 4.16 -8.86 6.69
N SER A 64 4.67 -10.08 6.53
CA SER A 64 5.60 -10.74 7.47
C SER A 64 6.74 -11.35 6.66
N SER A 65 7.97 -11.15 7.13
CA SER A 65 9.20 -11.55 6.44
C SER A 65 9.69 -12.95 6.86
N ALA A 66 9.30 -13.42 8.04
CA ALA A 66 9.58 -14.77 8.51
C ALA A 66 8.56 -15.78 8.01
N ASP A 67 7.33 -15.34 7.73
CA ASP A 67 6.28 -16.23 7.23
C ASP A 67 6.74 -16.97 5.97
N CYS A 68 6.53 -18.29 5.97
CA CYS A 68 6.98 -19.21 4.92
C CYS A 68 8.47 -19.13 4.51
N GLU A 69 9.32 -18.56 5.37
CA GLU A 69 10.72 -18.23 5.05
C GLU A 69 10.83 -17.51 3.70
N CYS A 70 9.95 -16.51 3.49
CA CYS A 70 9.70 -15.96 2.16
C CYS A 70 10.83 -15.06 1.62
N VAL A 71 11.56 -14.33 2.48
CA VAL A 71 12.54 -13.31 2.08
C VAL A 71 13.54 -13.79 1.01
N PRO A 72 14.30 -14.90 1.19
CA PRO A 72 15.24 -15.33 0.16
C PRO A 72 14.55 -15.69 -1.16
N LYS A 73 13.35 -16.31 -1.10
CA LYS A 73 12.60 -16.77 -2.27
C LYS A 73 12.03 -15.61 -3.07
N VAL A 74 11.39 -14.65 -2.40
CA VAL A 74 10.76 -13.50 -3.05
C VAL A 74 11.80 -12.54 -3.61
N LEU A 75 12.94 -12.35 -2.94
CA LEU A 75 13.99 -11.46 -3.43
C LEU A 75 14.76 -12.06 -4.60
N ALA A 76 14.98 -13.39 -4.61
CA ALA A 76 15.51 -14.09 -5.78
C ALA A 76 14.58 -13.95 -6.99
N ALA A 77 13.28 -14.22 -6.82
CA ALA A 77 12.27 -13.98 -7.85
C ALA A 77 12.23 -12.52 -8.31
N ALA A 78 12.30 -11.57 -7.37
CA ALA A 78 12.29 -10.14 -7.69
C ALA A 78 13.49 -9.75 -8.55
N LYS A 79 14.67 -10.28 -8.24
CA LYS A 79 15.88 -10.07 -9.04
C LYS A 79 15.74 -10.64 -10.45
N ALA A 80 15.17 -11.84 -10.58
CA ALA A 80 14.95 -12.49 -11.86
C ALA A 80 13.95 -11.73 -12.75
N GLN A 81 12.89 -11.16 -12.15
CA GLN A 81 11.80 -10.53 -12.89
C GLN A 81 11.90 -8.99 -12.99
N GLY A 82 12.90 -8.39 -12.33
CA GLY A 82 13.14 -6.94 -12.31
C GLY A 82 12.14 -6.19 -11.43
N PHE A 83 11.81 -6.76 -10.27
CA PHE A 83 10.91 -6.21 -9.27
C PHE A 83 11.66 -5.62 -8.08
N GLN A 84 10.96 -4.78 -7.33
CA GLN A 84 11.29 -4.48 -5.94
C GLN A 84 10.21 -5.03 -5.00
N VAL A 85 10.60 -5.24 -3.75
CA VAL A 85 9.76 -5.79 -2.68
C VAL A 85 9.80 -4.84 -1.49
N LEU A 86 8.63 -4.40 -1.04
CA LEU A 86 8.45 -3.80 0.27
C LEU A 86 8.23 -4.94 1.27
N LEU A 87 9.24 -5.20 2.11
CA LEU A 87 9.21 -6.27 3.10
C LEU A 87 8.43 -5.80 4.34
N GLY A 88 7.72 -6.73 4.99
CA GLY A 88 6.93 -6.45 6.18
C GLY A 88 7.55 -7.05 7.44
N VAL A 89 7.52 -6.31 8.54
CA VAL A 89 7.77 -6.81 9.89
C VAL A 89 6.49 -6.66 10.69
N TRP A 90 5.92 -7.76 11.16
CA TRP A 90 4.69 -7.82 11.93
C TRP A 90 4.99 -7.80 13.43
N PRO A 91 4.75 -6.69 14.14
CA PRO A 91 5.26 -6.49 15.49
C PRO A 91 4.22 -6.76 16.58
N ASP A 92 3.03 -7.29 16.23
CA ASP A 92 1.90 -7.40 17.17
C ASP A 92 2.20 -8.29 18.39
N ASP A 93 3.10 -9.25 18.23
CA ASP A 93 3.64 -10.02 19.34
C ASP A 93 5.17 -10.14 19.24
N LYS A 94 5.79 -10.42 20.39
CA LYS A 94 7.26 -10.45 20.50
C LYS A 94 7.91 -11.56 19.66
N VAL A 95 7.24 -12.69 19.47
CA VAL A 95 7.77 -13.81 18.68
C VAL A 95 7.77 -13.41 17.21
N SER A 96 6.63 -12.94 16.70
CA SER A 96 6.51 -12.44 15.33
C SER A 96 7.54 -11.34 15.03
N MET A 97 7.62 -10.32 15.90
CA MET A 97 8.59 -9.24 15.75
C MET A 97 10.04 -9.74 15.69
N THR A 98 10.40 -10.70 16.55
CA THR A 98 11.77 -11.24 16.61
C THR A 98 12.11 -12.01 15.35
N LEU A 99 11.20 -12.87 14.87
CA LEU A 99 11.41 -13.68 13.68
C LEU A 99 11.48 -12.81 12.42
N ASP A 100 10.55 -11.87 12.26
CA ASP A 100 10.53 -10.98 11.10
C ASP A 100 11.75 -10.06 11.06
N LYS A 101 12.14 -9.49 12.21
CA LYS A 101 13.36 -8.68 12.31
C LYS A 101 14.59 -9.48 11.92
N TYR A 102 14.69 -10.74 12.37
CA TYR A 102 15.80 -11.62 11.99
C TYR A 102 15.81 -11.93 10.49
N ALA A 103 14.63 -12.19 9.90
CA ALA A 103 14.49 -12.48 8.48
C ALA A 103 14.94 -11.30 7.61
N VAL A 104 14.54 -10.06 7.95
CA VAL A 104 15.01 -8.87 7.20
C VAL A 104 16.47 -8.54 7.49
N GLN A 105 16.98 -8.80 8.70
CA GLN A 105 18.38 -8.55 9.03
C GLN A 105 19.33 -9.44 8.24
N THR A 106 18.94 -10.69 7.98
CA THR A 106 19.83 -11.72 7.41
C THR A 106 19.52 -12.07 5.95
N GLY A 107 18.28 -11.88 5.51
CA GLY A 107 17.81 -12.35 4.20
C GLY A 107 17.96 -11.35 3.06
N ILE A 108 18.29 -10.07 3.35
CA ILE A 108 18.35 -9.02 2.32
C ILE A 108 19.74 -8.80 1.72
N ASP A 109 20.78 -9.37 2.32
CA ASP A 109 22.15 -9.23 1.84
C ASP A 109 22.28 -9.81 0.41
N GLY A 110 22.84 -9.01 -0.50
CA GLY A 110 22.93 -9.36 -1.93
C GLY A 110 21.69 -9.02 -2.77
N TYR A 111 20.64 -8.47 -2.15
CA TYR A 111 19.37 -8.10 -2.78
C TYR A 111 18.94 -6.65 -2.51
N LEU A 112 19.85 -5.77 -2.08
CA LEU A 112 19.51 -4.39 -1.70
C LEU A 112 18.80 -3.60 -2.82
N ASP A 113 19.12 -3.85 -4.10
CA ASP A 113 18.43 -3.23 -5.24
C ASP A 113 16.96 -3.69 -5.37
N GLN A 114 16.66 -4.91 -4.90
CA GLN A 114 15.32 -5.49 -4.88
C GLN A 114 14.53 -5.09 -3.62
N VAL A 115 15.17 -4.56 -2.57
CA VAL A 115 14.46 -4.08 -1.38
C VAL A 115 14.00 -2.66 -1.61
N PHE A 116 12.70 -2.46 -1.79
CA PHE A 116 12.11 -1.12 -1.83
C PHE A 116 12.23 -0.43 -0.46
N GLY A 117 12.00 -1.19 0.61
CA GLY A 117 12.08 -0.76 1.99
C GLY A 117 11.55 -1.85 2.93
N VAL A 118 11.49 -1.52 4.22
CA VAL A 118 10.92 -2.37 5.28
C VAL A 118 9.81 -1.60 6.00
N SER A 119 8.58 -2.11 5.94
CA SER A 119 7.45 -1.60 6.70
C SER A 119 7.35 -2.35 8.03
N VAL A 120 7.41 -1.62 9.15
CA VAL A 120 7.25 -2.18 10.49
C VAL A 120 5.84 -1.89 10.96
N GLY A 121 5.01 -2.92 11.02
CA GLY A 121 3.60 -2.79 11.34
C GLY A 121 2.70 -2.59 10.12
N SER A 122 1.47 -3.08 10.26
CA SER A 122 0.33 -2.77 9.42
C SER A 122 -0.89 -2.64 10.34
N GLU A 123 -1.47 -1.45 10.44
CA GLU A 123 -2.67 -1.17 11.26
C GLU A 123 -2.51 -1.45 12.76
N THR A 124 -1.28 -1.35 13.28
CA THR A 124 -0.98 -1.61 14.69
C THR A 124 -1.61 -0.57 15.62
N MET A 125 -1.71 0.70 15.17
CA MET A 125 -2.38 1.76 15.93
C MET A 125 -3.89 1.67 15.78
N TYR A 126 -4.40 1.35 14.58
CA TYR A 126 -5.82 1.11 14.36
C TYR A 126 -6.35 -0.04 15.24
N ARG A 127 -5.63 -1.17 15.32
CA ARG A 127 -5.95 -2.29 16.22
C ARG A 127 -5.65 -2.03 17.70
N LYS A 128 -5.07 -0.87 18.03
CA LYS A 128 -4.67 -0.45 19.38
C LYS A 128 -3.60 -1.36 20.02
N THR A 129 -2.85 -2.10 19.20
CA THR A 129 -1.69 -2.86 19.65
C THR A 129 -0.60 -1.92 20.13
N PHE A 130 -0.36 -0.83 19.39
CA PHE A 130 0.60 0.20 19.75
C PHE A 130 -0.01 1.60 19.78
N THR A 131 0.51 2.43 20.69
CA THR A 131 0.47 3.88 20.54
C THR A 131 1.51 4.35 19.53
N GLY A 132 1.36 5.57 18.98
CA GLY A 132 2.35 6.15 18.07
C GLY A 132 3.81 6.09 18.57
N PRO A 133 4.10 6.45 19.85
CA PRO A 133 5.45 6.32 20.41
C PRO A 133 5.97 4.87 20.45
N GLN A 134 5.13 3.90 20.83
CA GLN A 134 5.52 2.48 20.87
C GLN A 134 5.83 1.94 19.46
N LEU A 135 5.03 2.32 18.47
CA LEU A 135 5.31 1.97 17.08
C LEU A 135 6.63 2.61 16.60
N LEU A 136 6.92 3.86 16.97
CA LEU A 136 8.20 4.49 16.66
C LEU A 136 9.39 3.75 17.29
N GLU A 137 9.26 3.28 18.53
CA GLU A 137 10.29 2.46 19.18
C GLU A 137 10.54 1.16 18.39
N ALA A 138 9.48 0.46 17.98
CA ALA A 138 9.58 -0.75 17.17
C ALA A 138 10.24 -0.49 15.80
N ILE A 139 9.87 0.61 15.14
CA ILE A 139 10.48 1.06 13.88
C ILE A 139 11.98 1.28 14.06
N ASN A 140 12.39 1.96 15.13
CA ASN A 140 13.81 2.25 15.38
C ASN A 140 14.62 1.00 15.74
N ASP A 141 14.02 0.04 16.45
CA ASP A 141 14.66 -1.25 16.74
C ASP A 141 14.94 -2.06 15.47
N VAL A 142 13.99 -2.10 14.53
CA VAL A 142 14.20 -2.74 13.22
C VAL A 142 15.20 -1.96 12.38
N ARG A 143 15.09 -0.63 12.32
CA ARG A 143 16.03 0.23 11.58
C ARG A 143 17.47 0.03 12.02
N ALA A 144 17.72 -0.21 13.32
CA ALA A 144 19.05 -0.38 13.87
C ALA A 144 19.79 -1.63 13.36
N VAL A 145 19.08 -2.64 12.87
CA VAL A 145 19.69 -3.89 12.36
C VAL A 145 19.81 -3.93 10.83
N LEU A 146 19.24 -2.95 10.12
CA LEU A 146 19.25 -2.90 8.66
C LEU A 146 20.51 -2.20 8.11
N PRO A 147 20.99 -2.59 6.92
CA PRO A 147 22.05 -1.88 6.21
C PRO A 147 21.69 -0.40 5.98
N LYS A 148 22.70 0.47 6.00
CA LYS A 148 22.51 1.89 5.75
C LYS A 148 21.87 2.13 4.38
N GLY A 149 20.86 2.99 4.33
CA GLY A 149 20.16 3.35 3.10
C GLY A 149 18.90 2.52 2.82
N VAL A 150 18.65 1.44 3.56
CA VAL A 150 17.34 0.76 3.51
C VAL A 150 16.29 1.66 4.14
N LYS A 151 15.25 2.01 3.37
CA LYS A 151 14.12 2.82 3.84
C LYS A 151 13.30 2.05 4.87
N VAL A 152 12.87 2.73 5.93
CA VAL A 152 11.99 2.15 6.97
C VAL A 152 10.79 3.04 7.22
N GLY A 153 9.62 2.44 7.27
CA GLY A 153 8.35 3.11 7.50
C GLY A 153 7.34 2.20 8.15
N THR A 154 6.06 2.55 8.05
CA THR A 154 4.94 1.76 8.57
C THR A 154 3.72 1.91 7.69
N ALA A 155 2.80 0.95 7.78
CA ALA A 155 1.43 1.08 7.32
C ALA A 155 0.46 1.21 8.48
N ASP A 156 -0.56 2.05 8.33
CA ASP A 156 -1.70 2.11 9.25
C ASP A 156 -2.95 2.63 8.54
N SER A 157 -4.10 2.54 9.19
CA SER A 157 -5.34 3.07 8.62
C SER A 157 -5.23 4.59 8.44
N TRP A 158 -5.76 5.12 7.33
CA TRP A 158 -5.68 6.54 6.99
C TRP A 158 -6.10 7.45 8.16
N ASN A 159 -7.09 7.02 8.94
CA ASN A 159 -7.62 7.79 10.06
C ASN A 159 -6.60 7.96 11.19
N LYS A 160 -5.66 7.03 11.40
CA LYS A 160 -4.58 7.16 12.39
C LYS A 160 -3.54 8.20 11.97
N PHE A 161 -3.38 8.40 10.67
CA PHE A 161 -2.58 9.49 10.13
C PHE A 161 -3.32 10.82 10.13
N ALA A 162 -4.65 10.82 10.01
CA ALA A 162 -5.46 12.05 10.00
C ALA A 162 -5.81 12.58 11.40
N ASP A 163 -5.97 11.72 12.41
CA ASP A 163 -6.45 12.09 13.75
C ASP A 163 -5.34 12.47 14.75
N GLY A 164 -4.08 12.41 14.32
CA GLY A 164 -2.91 12.71 15.14
C GLY A 164 -2.37 11.54 15.96
N THR A 165 -2.95 10.34 15.89
CA THR A 165 -2.42 9.14 16.58
C THR A 165 -0.99 8.83 16.14
N ALA A 166 -0.68 9.02 14.84
CA ALA A 166 0.62 8.75 14.24
C ALA A 166 1.65 9.89 14.40
N ASP A 167 1.35 10.98 15.11
CA ASP A 167 2.21 12.17 15.19
C ASP A 167 3.65 11.87 15.64
N ALA A 168 3.80 10.94 16.60
CA ALA A 168 5.12 10.53 17.08
C ALA A 168 5.94 9.88 15.95
N VAL A 169 5.31 9.01 15.15
CA VAL A 169 5.94 8.34 14.01
C VAL A 169 6.33 9.37 12.94
N ILE A 170 5.43 10.31 12.62
CA ILE A 170 5.69 11.39 11.64
C ILE A 170 6.89 12.24 12.08
N LYS A 171 6.94 12.65 13.36
CA LYS A 171 8.06 13.45 13.91
C LYS A 171 9.34 12.63 14.09
N GLY A 172 9.24 11.31 14.14
CA GLY A 172 10.33 10.37 14.40
C GLY A 172 11.27 10.12 13.21
N GLY A 173 11.02 10.73 12.06
CA GLY A 173 11.89 10.64 10.88
C GLY A 173 11.84 9.27 10.20
N VAL A 174 10.63 8.76 9.96
CA VAL A 174 10.40 7.62 9.06
C VAL A 174 10.63 8.01 7.61
N ASP A 175 11.06 7.06 6.77
CA ASP A 175 11.36 7.33 5.37
C ASP A 175 10.10 7.37 4.51
N PHE A 176 9.10 6.55 4.87
CA PHE A 176 7.81 6.50 4.19
C PHE A 176 6.66 6.19 5.17
N LEU A 177 5.44 6.53 4.74
CA LEU A 177 4.19 6.19 5.41
C LEU A 177 3.18 5.65 4.40
N LEU A 178 2.51 4.56 4.77
CA LEU A 178 1.54 3.87 3.94
C LEU A 178 0.15 4.00 4.57
N ALA A 179 -0.74 4.81 3.99
CA ALA A 179 -2.10 4.98 4.49
C ALA A 179 -3.05 3.96 3.85
N ASN A 180 -3.54 3.01 4.64
CA ASN A 180 -4.56 2.06 4.20
C ASN A 180 -5.92 2.76 4.14
N GLY A 181 -6.57 2.70 2.97
CA GLY A 181 -7.81 3.43 2.68
C GLY A 181 -8.82 2.56 1.94
N PHE A 182 -9.87 2.13 2.63
CA PHE A 182 -10.92 1.29 2.06
C PHE A 182 -12.29 1.96 2.20
N ALA A 183 -12.84 2.46 1.10
CA ALA A 183 -14.22 2.96 1.08
C ALA A 183 -15.24 1.82 1.32
N TYR A 184 -14.88 0.59 0.96
CA TYR A 184 -15.68 -0.60 1.18
C TYR A 184 -16.02 -0.80 2.67
N TRP A 185 -15.02 -0.74 3.56
CA TRP A 185 -15.19 -0.90 5.01
C TRP A 185 -15.91 0.26 5.70
N GLN A 186 -16.19 1.33 4.96
CA GLN A 186 -17.03 2.45 5.38
C GLN A 186 -18.47 2.34 4.85
N ALA A 187 -18.85 1.15 4.35
CA ALA A 187 -20.17 0.85 3.81
C ALA A 187 -20.62 1.78 2.68
N GLN A 188 -19.67 2.34 1.92
CA GLN A 188 -20.00 3.24 0.83
C GLN A 188 -20.55 2.46 -0.37
N PRO A 189 -21.64 2.93 -1.01
CA PRO A 189 -22.00 2.39 -2.32
C PRO A 189 -20.93 2.75 -3.34
N ILE A 190 -20.76 1.94 -4.38
CA ILE A 190 -19.74 2.14 -5.42
C ILE A 190 -19.79 3.55 -6.03
N THR A 191 -20.99 4.15 -6.12
CA THR A 191 -21.20 5.51 -6.64
C THR A 191 -20.62 6.63 -5.77
N ASN A 192 -20.29 6.37 -4.50
CA ASN A 192 -19.64 7.34 -3.60
C ASN A 192 -18.24 6.88 -3.14
N ALA A 193 -17.85 5.65 -3.45
CA ALA A 193 -16.63 5.03 -2.96
C ALA A 193 -15.35 5.81 -3.33
N THR A 194 -15.23 6.25 -4.59
CA THR A 194 -14.09 7.05 -5.07
C THR A 194 -13.95 8.36 -4.31
N ARG A 195 -15.07 9.06 -4.08
CA ARG A 195 -15.08 10.33 -3.35
C ARG A 195 -14.62 10.13 -1.91
N THR A 196 -15.16 9.13 -1.21
CA THR A 196 -14.76 8.81 0.16
C THR A 196 -13.27 8.47 0.22
N PHE A 197 -12.80 7.57 -0.65
CA PHE A 197 -11.39 7.19 -0.69
C PHE A 197 -10.46 8.38 -0.92
N PHE A 198 -10.78 9.28 -1.85
CA PHE A 198 -9.94 10.47 -2.10
C PHE A 198 -9.95 11.43 -0.92
N ASP A 199 -11.09 11.58 -0.23
CA ASP A 199 -11.20 12.42 0.96
C ASP A 199 -10.34 11.87 2.10
N ASP A 200 -10.42 10.56 2.37
CA ASP A 200 -9.64 9.86 3.40
C ASP A 200 -8.13 10.04 3.20
N ILE A 201 -7.66 9.78 1.97
CA ILE A 201 -6.24 9.88 1.62
C ILE A 201 -5.75 11.33 1.68
N GLN A 202 -6.58 12.30 1.26
CA GLN A 202 -6.23 13.71 1.39
C GLN A 202 -6.14 14.17 2.85
N GLN A 203 -7.04 13.72 3.72
CA GLN A 203 -6.98 14.02 5.15
C GLN A 203 -5.68 13.50 5.78
N ALA A 204 -5.32 12.24 5.51
CA ALA A 204 -4.08 11.65 5.99
C ALA A 204 -2.84 12.42 5.47
N LEU A 205 -2.77 12.66 4.16
CA LEU A 205 -1.65 13.37 3.54
C LEU A 205 -1.50 14.80 4.08
N ALA A 206 -2.61 15.54 4.18
CA ALA A 206 -2.60 16.92 4.68
C ALA A 206 -2.11 17.02 6.13
N HIS A 207 -2.53 16.08 6.98
CA HIS A 207 -2.06 16.03 8.38
C HIS A 207 -0.57 15.69 8.45
N ILE A 208 -0.11 14.68 7.70
CA ILE A 208 1.32 14.32 7.63
C ILE A 208 2.17 15.51 7.19
N GLN A 209 1.76 16.24 6.16
CA GLN A 209 2.47 17.42 5.66
C GLN A 209 2.47 18.57 6.67
N THR A 210 1.35 18.77 7.38
CA THR A 210 1.25 19.77 8.45
C THR A 210 2.20 19.46 9.60
N VAL A 211 2.23 18.21 10.06
CA VAL A 211 3.04 17.79 11.21
C VAL A 211 4.53 17.72 10.88
N SER A 212 4.87 17.25 9.68
CA SER A 212 6.27 17.22 9.20
C SER A 212 6.78 18.59 8.76
N GLY A 213 5.89 19.56 8.52
CA GLY A 213 6.23 20.89 8.03
C GLY A 213 6.79 20.90 6.60
N SER A 214 6.57 19.83 5.82
CA SER A 214 7.11 19.67 4.48
C SER A 214 6.21 18.79 3.62
N LEU A 215 6.07 19.13 2.34
CA LEU A 215 5.34 18.31 1.37
C LEU A 215 6.06 17.01 1.01
N ASN A 216 7.39 16.97 1.21
CA ASN A 216 8.28 15.92 0.70
C ASN A 216 9.21 15.32 1.77
N ALA A 217 9.01 15.60 3.06
CA ALA A 217 9.88 15.07 4.12
C ALA A 217 9.74 13.56 4.30
N ILE A 218 8.56 13.02 3.99
CA ILE A 218 8.24 11.60 4.13
C ILE A 218 7.59 11.16 2.83
N GLU A 219 8.04 10.03 2.29
CA GLU A 219 7.43 9.45 1.08
C GLU A 219 6.05 8.87 1.43
N PHE A 220 5.00 9.39 0.81
CA PHE A 220 3.62 8.97 1.07
C PHE A 220 3.09 8.01 0.00
N TRP A 221 2.42 6.96 0.44
CA TRP A 221 1.73 6.00 -0.42
C TRP A 221 0.35 5.68 0.16
N VAL A 222 -0.58 5.31 -0.71
CA VAL A 222 -1.71 4.48 -0.30
C VAL A 222 -1.18 3.07 -0.05
N GLY A 223 -1.28 2.62 1.19
CA GLY A 223 -0.71 1.36 1.65
C GLY A 223 -1.50 0.14 1.18
N GLU A 224 -2.82 0.25 1.18
CA GLU A 224 -3.76 -0.73 0.69
C GLU A 224 -5.05 -0.03 0.31
N THR A 225 -5.64 -0.49 -0.79
CA THR A 225 -7.01 -0.18 -1.15
C THR A 225 -7.50 -1.23 -2.15
N GLY A 226 -8.80 -1.49 -2.17
CA GLY A 226 -9.39 -2.51 -3.03
C GLY A 226 -10.88 -2.67 -2.81
N TRP A 227 -11.46 -3.61 -3.54
CA TRP A 227 -12.88 -3.92 -3.48
C TRP A 227 -13.12 -5.40 -3.81
N PRO A 228 -13.93 -6.12 -3.01
CA PRO A 228 -14.18 -7.54 -3.22
C PRO A 228 -15.00 -7.81 -4.48
N THR A 229 -14.62 -8.87 -5.19
CA THR A 229 -15.24 -9.34 -6.43
C THR A 229 -16.39 -10.31 -6.17
N ASP A 230 -16.93 -10.95 -7.22
CA ASP A 230 -18.00 -11.94 -7.08
C ASP A 230 -17.55 -13.09 -6.14
N GLY A 231 -18.47 -13.53 -5.27
CA GLY A 231 -18.17 -14.48 -4.19
C GLY A 231 -17.86 -13.81 -2.85
N GLY A 232 -17.46 -12.54 -2.85
CA GLY A 232 -17.32 -11.76 -1.63
C GLY A 232 -18.66 -11.44 -0.95
N THR A 233 -18.59 -11.12 0.34
CA THR A 233 -19.74 -10.66 1.12
C THR A 233 -19.99 -9.17 0.86
N ASN A 234 -21.22 -8.66 1.04
CA ASN A 234 -21.50 -7.22 1.05
C ASN A 234 -21.23 -6.61 2.43
N TYR A 235 -20.94 -5.31 2.47
CA TYR A 235 -20.77 -4.57 3.72
C TYR A 235 -21.63 -3.30 3.71
N GLY A 236 -22.81 -3.38 4.35
CA GLY A 236 -23.80 -2.31 4.27
C GLY A 236 -24.20 -2.02 2.83
N ALA A 237 -23.99 -0.78 2.35
CA ALA A 237 -24.27 -0.41 0.96
C ALA A 237 -23.13 -0.72 -0.02
N ALA A 238 -21.97 -1.19 0.48
CA ALA A 238 -20.87 -1.63 -0.35
C ALA A 238 -21.14 -3.06 -0.87
N ILE A 239 -21.47 -3.17 -2.16
CA ILE A 239 -21.82 -4.46 -2.79
C ILE A 239 -20.58 -5.09 -3.43
N ALA A 240 -20.23 -6.30 -2.99
CA ALA A 240 -19.18 -7.10 -3.61
C ALA A 240 -19.65 -7.59 -4.98
N SER A 241 -18.87 -7.28 -6.02
CA SER A 241 -19.06 -7.83 -7.36
C SER A 241 -17.86 -7.50 -8.23
N THR A 242 -17.60 -8.32 -9.24
CA THR A 242 -16.51 -8.08 -10.20
C THR A 242 -16.70 -6.74 -10.92
N LYS A 243 -17.95 -6.36 -11.22
CA LYS A 243 -18.27 -5.08 -11.85
C LYS A 243 -17.91 -3.89 -10.94
N ASN A 244 -18.30 -3.93 -9.66
CA ASN A 244 -17.98 -2.84 -8.74
C ASN A 244 -16.49 -2.78 -8.44
N ALA A 245 -15.81 -3.92 -8.35
CA ALA A 245 -14.36 -3.96 -8.18
C ALA A 245 -13.63 -3.34 -9.37
N GLN A 246 -14.08 -3.61 -10.60
CA GLN A 246 -13.56 -2.93 -11.78
C GLN A 246 -13.83 -1.41 -11.74
N THR A 247 -15.06 -0.98 -11.43
CA THR A 247 -15.36 0.46 -11.28
C THR A 247 -14.46 1.11 -10.23
N TYR A 248 -14.23 0.46 -9.09
CA TYR A 248 -13.35 0.99 -8.05
C TYR A 248 -11.88 1.05 -8.51
N TYR A 249 -11.42 0.03 -9.22
CA TYR A 249 -10.07 0.01 -9.79
C TYR A 249 -9.87 1.17 -10.79
N ASP A 250 -10.79 1.33 -11.73
CA ASP A 250 -10.72 2.34 -12.79
C ASP A 250 -10.86 3.76 -12.22
N ASP A 251 -11.85 4.00 -11.36
CA ASP A 251 -12.17 5.37 -10.90
C ASP A 251 -11.33 5.79 -9.69
N ALA A 252 -11.07 4.88 -8.75
CA ALA A 252 -10.37 5.19 -7.51
C ALA A 252 -8.86 4.92 -7.61
N ILE A 253 -8.46 3.70 -7.97
CA ILE A 253 -7.03 3.33 -7.98
C ILE A 253 -6.30 4.02 -9.14
N CYS A 254 -6.78 3.87 -10.37
CA CYS A 254 -6.18 4.58 -11.51
C CYS A 254 -6.35 6.10 -11.38
N GLY A 255 -7.48 6.56 -10.82
CA GLY A 255 -7.71 7.97 -10.53
C GLY A 255 -6.66 8.57 -9.59
N ILE A 256 -6.40 7.96 -8.43
CA ILE A 256 -5.40 8.50 -7.48
C ILE A 256 -3.96 8.40 -8.03
N LEU A 257 -3.67 7.35 -8.80
CA LEU A 257 -2.40 7.23 -9.52
C LEU A 257 -2.22 8.35 -10.55
N ALA A 258 -3.28 8.75 -11.27
CA ALA A 258 -3.22 9.88 -12.20
C ALA A 258 -2.95 11.22 -11.50
N TYR A 259 -3.27 11.34 -10.20
CA TYR A 259 -2.89 12.47 -9.36
C TYR A 259 -1.46 12.39 -8.81
N GLY A 260 -0.69 11.34 -9.14
CA GLY A 260 0.69 11.19 -8.71
C GLY A 260 0.86 10.53 -7.34
N VAL A 261 -0.20 9.98 -6.75
CA VAL A 261 -0.11 9.28 -5.47
C VAL A 261 0.19 7.81 -5.71
N ASN A 262 1.32 7.35 -5.18
CA ASN A 262 1.71 5.95 -5.28
C ASN A 262 0.74 5.06 -4.50
N THR A 263 0.41 3.88 -5.03
CA THR A 263 -0.65 3.04 -4.46
C THR A 263 -0.29 1.56 -4.55
N PHE A 264 -0.46 0.85 -3.43
CA PHE A 264 -0.48 -0.61 -3.39
C PHE A 264 -1.93 -1.12 -3.46
N VAL A 265 -2.23 -1.90 -4.49
CA VAL A 265 -3.53 -2.55 -4.69
C VAL A 265 -3.66 -3.76 -3.76
N PHE A 266 -4.77 -3.83 -3.03
CA PHE A 266 -5.16 -4.97 -2.20
C PHE A 266 -6.28 -5.77 -2.90
N GLU A 267 -6.00 -6.92 -3.50
CA GLU A 267 -4.68 -7.57 -3.60
C GLU A 267 -4.42 -8.22 -4.96
N ALA A 268 -3.20 -8.73 -5.18
CA ALA A 268 -2.82 -9.30 -6.48
C ALA A 268 -3.73 -10.48 -6.88
N PHE A 269 -3.90 -11.45 -6.00
CA PHE A 269 -4.57 -12.73 -6.27
C PHE A 269 -5.55 -13.06 -5.15
N ASP A 270 -6.63 -13.76 -5.48
CA ASP A 270 -7.50 -14.34 -4.47
C ASP A 270 -6.73 -15.29 -3.54
N GLU A 271 -6.98 -15.15 -2.24
CA GLU A 271 -6.36 -15.95 -1.19
C GLU A 271 -7.44 -16.81 -0.47
N PRO A 272 -7.87 -17.94 -1.05
CA PRO A 272 -8.96 -18.77 -0.51
C PRO A 272 -8.65 -19.38 0.86
N GLN A 273 -7.36 -19.45 1.23
CA GLN A 273 -6.90 -19.90 2.53
C GLN A 273 -7.12 -18.88 3.68
N LYS A 274 -7.40 -17.60 3.38
CA LYS A 274 -7.54 -16.58 4.42
C LYS A 274 -8.79 -16.82 5.29
N PRO A 275 -8.69 -16.56 6.61
CA PRO A 275 -9.87 -16.49 7.46
C PRO A 275 -10.76 -15.31 7.04
N ALA A 276 -11.98 -15.24 7.55
CA ALA A 276 -12.81 -14.07 7.33
C ALA A 276 -12.33 -12.89 8.21
N ALA A 277 -12.46 -11.66 7.71
CA ALA A 277 -12.18 -10.44 8.45
C ALA A 277 -13.42 -9.91 9.16
N ILE A 278 -13.21 -9.07 10.17
CA ILE A 278 -14.28 -8.34 10.87
C ILE A 278 -14.05 -6.84 10.64
N GLY A 279 -14.97 -6.17 9.94
CA GLY A 279 -14.90 -4.72 9.69
C GLY A 279 -15.39 -3.86 10.87
N ASP A 280 -15.27 -2.53 10.77
CA ASP A 280 -15.63 -1.54 11.81
C ASP A 280 -17.04 -1.69 12.42
N SER A 281 -17.99 -2.22 11.64
CA SER A 281 -19.38 -2.46 12.06
C SER A 281 -19.57 -3.77 12.83
N GLY A 282 -18.52 -4.56 12.98
CA GLY A 282 -18.55 -5.92 13.54
C GLY A 282 -19.03 -6.99 12.55
N ALA A 283 -19.29 -6.64 11.29
CA ALA A 283 -19.68 -7.60 10.26
C ALA A 283 -18.48 -8.40 9.72
N GLU A 284 -18.67 -9.71 9.59
CA GLU A 284 -17.72 -10.63 8.98
C GLU A 284 -17.72 -10.46 7.45
N GLY A 285 -16.55 -10.20 6.86
CA GLY A 285 -16.37 -10.11 5.42
C GLY A 285 -15.44 -11.21 4.92
N ASP A 286 -15.82 -11.84 3.82
CA ASP A 286 -15.01 -12.85 3.16
C ASP A 286 -13.76 -12.21 2.53
N GLU A 287 -12.58 -12.55 3.03
CA GLU A 287 -11.29 -12.06 2.53
C GLU A 287 -10.80 -12.81 1.28
N ARG A 288 -11.48 -13.88 0.86
CA ARG A 288 -10.98 -14.78 -0.19
C ARG A 288 -11.12 -14.23 -1.60
N HIS A 289 -11.88 -13.14 -1.78
CA HIS A 289 -12.32 -12.64 -3.09
C HIS A 289 -11.85 -11.21 -3.40
N TRP A 290 -10.76 -10.76 -2.77
CA TRP A 290 -10.18 -9.42 -2.94
C TRP A 290 -9.16 -9.32 -4.07
N GLY A 291 -8.74 -10.45 -4.64
CA GLY A 291 -7.78 -10.46 -5.73
C GLY A 291 -8.33 -9.76 -6.97
N VAL A 292 -7.52 -8.89 -7.58
CA VAL A 292 -7.81 -8.38 -8.93
C VAL A 292 -7.59 -9.46 -10.01
N MET A 293 -6.82 -10.51 -9.66
CA MET A 293 -6.69 -11.76 -10.39
C MET A 293 -7.24 -12.92 -9.56
N THR A 294 -7.65 -14.00 -10.21
CA THR A 294 -7.93 -15.28 -9.55
C THR A 294 -6.65 -15.86 -8.96
N SER A 295 -6.78 -16.86 -8.09
CA SER A 295 -5.63 -17.61 -7.55
C SER A 295 -4.75 -18.27 -8.62
N ASP A 296 -5.32 -18.54 -9.80
CA ASP A 296 -4.61 -19.06 -10.98
C ASP A 296 -4.02 -17.95 -11.86
N ARG A 297 -3.87 -16.74 -11.33
CA ARG A 297 -3.21 -15.58 -11.98
C ARG A 297 -3.93 -15.06 -13.22
N THR A 298 -5.23 -15.33 -13.32
CA THR A 298 -6.06 -14.82 -14.43
C THR A 298 -6.72 -13.50 -14.01
N PRO A 299 -6.56 -12.40 -14.77
CA PRO A 299 -7.21 -11.13 -14.45
C PRO A 299 -8.72 -11.26 -14.50
N LYS A 300 -9.40 -10.71 -13.48
CA LYS A 300 -10.87 -10.67 -13.43
C LYS A 300 -11.43 -9.50 -14.25
N PHE A 301 -10.62 -8.46 -14.42
CA PHE A 301 -10.87 -7.28 -15.26
C PHE A 301 -9.51 -6.70 -15.73
N PRO A 302 -9.47 -5.79 -16.71
CA PRO A 302 -8.22 -5.15 -17.15
C PRO A 302 -7.53 -4.39 -16.01
N LEU A 303 -6.19 -4.52 -15.90
CA LEU A 303 -5.41 -3.94 -14.79
C LEU A 303 -4.47 -2.80 -15.25
N THR A 304 -4.73 -2.21 -16.41
CA THR A 304 -3.96 -1.09 -16.94
C THR A 304 -4.63 0.22 -16.61
N CYS A 305 -3.89 1.12 -15.96
CA CYS A 305 -4.09 2.56 -16.02
C CYS A 305 -3.24 3.14 -17.17
#